data_AF-A0A0M9VP95-F1
#
_entry.id   AF-A0A0M9VP95-F1
#
_cell.length_a   1.000
_cell.length_b   1.000
_cell.length_c   1.000
_cell.angle_alpha   90.00
_cell.angle_beta   90.00
_cell.angle_gamma   90.00
#
_symmetry.space_group_name_H-M   'P 1'
#
loop_
_entity.id
_entity.type
_entity.pdbx_description
1 polymer ?
#
loop_
_entity_poly.entity_id
_entity_poly.type
_entity_poly.pdbx_seq_one_letter_code
_entity_poly.pdbx_strand_id
1 'polypeptide(L)'
;MVRSFPNIVVTGTPGTGKSTLASQICETFAMESGVHPLRHINVGPLVKEKSFHASYDPEWDSYEVDEDQLLDYLEPLTGGTAPDSLESDPEGCEQARDVSEDDETRGGLVLDWHTCDAWPERWVDLVIVLRCDHQLLWKRLERRNYSEKKIAENNEAEIMGVVAEEARESYAPEAIVTLQSESADEMESNVERIIQWIHAWRQQRGLE
;
A
#
# COMPACT_ATOMS: atom_id res chain seq x y z
N MET A 1 17.27 10.36 -7.82
CA MET A 1 16.86 10.63 -6.43
C MET A 1 16.65 9.29 -5.79
N VAL A 2 17.18 9.11 -4.58
CA VAL A 2 17.21 7.83 -3.89
C VAL A 2 16.43 7.99 -2.59
N ARG A 3 15.42 7.15 -2.37
CA ARG A 3 14.54 7.25 -1.20
C ARG A 3 15.19 6.68 0.06
N SER A 4 14.86 7.25 1.22
CA SER A 4 15.35 6.81 2.54
C SER A 4 14.32 5.99 3.32
N PHE A 5 13.07 5.95 2.86
CA PHE A 5 12.01 5.11 3.41
C PHE A 5 11.36 4.27 2.30
N PRO A 6 10.98 3.02 2.62
CA PRO A 6 10.36 2.14 1.64
C PRO A 6 8.95 2.62 1.30
N ASN A 7 8.54 2.42 0.06
CA ASN A 7 7.15 2.55 -0.35
C ASN A 7 6.47 1.18 -0.35
N ILE A 8 5.30 1.10 0.25
CA ILE A 8 4.55 -0.11 0.50
C ILE A 8 3.19 0.02 -0.17
N VAL A 9 2.81 -0.97 -0.98
CA VAL A 9 1.46 -1.12 -1.50
C VAL A 9 0.67 -2.02 -0.55
N VAL A 10 -0.52 -1.58 -0.12
CA VAL A 10 -1.49 -2.40 0.61
C VAL A 10 -2.69 -2.60 -0.29
N THR A 11 -2.83 -3.81 -0.83
CA THR A 11 -3.89 -4.21 -1.76
C THR A 11 -4.72 -5.38 -1.24
N GLY A 12 -5.76 -5.75 -1.97
CA GLY A 12 -6.72 -6.78 -1.65
C GLY A 12 -8.16 -6.32 -1.87
N THR A 13 -9.08 -7.26 -1.85
CA THR A 13 -10.50 -7.01 -2.13
C THR A 13 -11.08 -5.92 -1.20
N PRO A 14 -11.98 -5.03 -1.67
CA PRO A 14 -12.70 -4.11 -0.80
C PRO A 14 -13.32 -4.81 0.43
N GLY A 15 -13.04 -4.30 1.64
CA GLY A 15 -13.53 -4.88 2.89
C GLY A 15 -12.54 -5.77 3.65
N THR A 16 -11.39 -6.12 3.06
CA THR A 16 -10.37 -6.95 3.72
C THR A 16 -9.64 -6.25 4.86
N GLY A 17 -9.55 -4.92 4.88
CA GLY A 17 -8.96 -4.15 5.98
C GLY A 17 -7.82 -3.20 5.62
N LYS A 18 -7.53 -3.01 4.33
CA LYS A 18 -6.39 -2.23 3.81
C LYS A 18 -6.18 -0.88 4.50
N SER A 19 -7.19 -0.02 4.51
CA SER A 19 -7.10 1.32 5.10
C SER A 19 -6.84 1.30 6.60
N THR A 20 -7.36 0.30 7.32
CA THR A 20 -7.08 0.13 8.75
C THR A 20 -5.64 -0.28 8.97
N LEU A 21 -5.14 -1.26 8.20
CA LEU A 21 -3.75 -1.71 8.28
C LEU A 21 -2.79 -0.56 7.94
N ALA A 22 -3.04 0.15 6.84
CA ALA A 22 -2.19 1.26 6.39
C ALA A 22 -2.12 2.41 7.41
N SER A 23 -3.24 2.78 8.02
CA SER A 23 -3.28 3.78 9.10
C SER A 23 -2.47 3.32 10.31
N GLN A 24 -2.68 2.07 10.76
CA GLN A 24 -1.99 1.53 11.93
C GLN A 24 -0.48 1.38 11.72
N ILE A 25 -0.01 1.00 10.53
CA ILE A 25 1.43 0.99 10.21
C ILE A 25 2.03 2.39 10.41
N CYS A 26 1.38 3.42 9.87
CA CYS A 26 1.88 4.80 9.97
C CYS A 26 1.86 5.30 11.42
N GLU A 27 0.77 5.03 12.15
CA GLU A 27 0.60 5.44 13.55
C GLU A 27 1.62 4.73 14.48
N THR A 28 1.70 3.40 14.41
CA THR A 28 2.57 2.61 15.29
C THR A 28 4.04 2.88 14.98
N PHE A 29 4.44 2.95 13.70
CA PHE A 29 5.82 3.30 13.35
C PHE A 29 6.21 4.67 13.91
N ALA A 30 5.30 5.64 13.85
CA ALA A 30 5.57 6.96 14.39
C ALA A 30 5.66 7.00 15.92
N MET A 31 4.86 6.19 16.62
CA MET A 31 4.96 6.05 18.07
C MET A 31 6.30 5.43 18.49
N GLU A 32 6.83 4.47 17.73
CA GLU A 32 8.10 3.79 18.04
C GLU A 32 9.33 4.64 17.69
N SER A 33 9.32 5.29 16.52
CA SER A 33 10.46 6.06 16.02
C SER A 33 10.50 7.51 16.52
N GLY A 34 9.37 8.05 17.00
CA GLY A 34 9.24 9.45 17.40
C GLY A 34 9.16 10.44 16.23
N VAL A 35 9.10 9.94 15.00
CA VAL A 35 9.04 10.72 13.74
C VAL A 35 7.88 10.23 12.86
N HIS A 36 7.41 11.05 11.92
CA HIS A 36 6.29 10.70 11.03
C HIS A 36 6.69 10.56 9.55
N PRO A 37 7.62 9.65 9.21
CA PRO A 37 8.15 9.58 7.85
C PRO A 37 7.19 8.88 6.89
N LEU A 38 6.35 7.95 7.38
CA LEU A 38 5.39 7.21 6.57
C LEU A 38 4.13 8.03 6.28
N ARG A 39 3.63 7.96 5.04
CA ARG A 39 2.47 8.69 4.56
C ARG A 39 1.43 7.72 4.00
N HIS A 40 0.30 7.59 4.69
CA HIS A 40 -0.84 6.83 4.18
C HIS A 40 -1.52 7.60 3.05
N ILE A 41 -1.50 7.02 1.86
CA ILE A 41 -2.20 7.52 0.67
C ILE A 41 -3.37 6.59 0.37
N ASN A 42 -4.57 6.98 0.78
CA ASN A 42 -5.79 6.28 0.34
C ASN A 42 -6.21 6.83 -1.02
N VAL A 43 -6.09 6.00 -2.06
CA VAL A 43 -6.31 6.42 -3.44
C VAL A 43 -7.76 6.82 -3.69
N GLY A 44 -8.73 6.13 -3.07
CA GLY A 44 -10.15 6.41 -3.26
C GLY A 44 -10.55 7.86 -2.90
N PRO A 45 -10.25 8.34 -1.67
CA PRO A 45 -10.41 9.74 -1.29
C PRO A 45 -9.54 10.70 -2.10
N LEU A 46 -8.28 10.36 -2.38
CA LEU A 46 -7.37 11.23 -3.12
C LEU A 46 -7.91 11.56 -4.53
N VAL A 47 -8.36 10.53 -5.25
CA VAL A 47 -8.95 10.66 -6.59
C VAL A 47 -10.15 11.60 -6.58
N LYS A 48 -11.01 11.51 -5.55
CA LYS A 48 -12.17 12.40 -5.40
C LYS A 48 -11.77 13.83 -5.06
N GLU A 49 -10.81 14.01 -4.15
CA GLU A 49 -10.35 15.34 -3.73
C GLU A 49 -9.69 16.10 -4.87
N LYS A 50 -8.83 15.42 -5.65
CA LYS A 50 -8.07 16.03 -6.74
C LYS A 50 -8.78 15.97 -8.08
N SER A 51 -9.95 15.32 -8.15
CA SER A 51 -10.72 15.10 -9.39
C SER A 51 -9.94 14.32 -10.46
N PHE A 52 -9.16 13.32 -10.04
CA PHE A 52 -8.43 12.40 -10.93
C PHE A 52 -9.34 11.29 -11.47
N HIS A 53 -10.50 11.67 -12.03
CA HIS A 53 -11.46 10.71 -12.57
C HIS A 53 -12.11 11.24 -13.85
N ALA A 54 -12.28 10.36 -14.84
CA ALA A 54 -12.88 10.72 -16.12
C ALA A 54 -14.42 10.65 -16.08
N SER A 55 -14.95 9.56 -15.51
CA SER A 55 -16.38 9.24 -15.49
C SER A 55 -16.80 8.66 -14.14
N TYR A 56 -18.04 8.90 -13.71
CA TYR A 56 -18.68 8.07 -12.68
C TYR A 56 -19.58 7.04 -13.36
N ASP A 57 -19.39 5.78 -13.02
CA ASP A 57 -20.25 4.70 -13.46
C ASP A 57 -21.35 4.42 -12.41
N PRO A 58 -22.62 4.74 -12.72
CA PRO A 58 -23.73 4.54 -11.80
C PRO A 58 -24.17 3.07 -11.67
N GLU A 59 -23.82 2.20 -12.62
CA GLU A 59 -24.11 0.77 -12.54
C GLU A 59 -23.18 0.08 -11.55
N TRP A 60 -21.90 0.46 -11.56
CA TRP A 60 -20.86 -0.12 -10.71
C TRP A 60 -20.62 0.68 -9.43
N ASP A 61 -21.25 1.85 -9.30
CA ASP A 61 -21.05 2.80 -8.20
C ASP A 61 -19.55 3.01 -7.93
N SER A 62 -18.84 3.37 -9.01
CA SER A 62 -17.39 3.50 -9.05
C SER A 62 -16.98 4.65 -9.97
N TYR A 63 -15.79 5.21 -9.75
CA TYR A 63 -15.20 6.20 -10.63
C TYR A 63 -14.18 5.51 -11.52
N GLU A 64 -14.16 5.86 -12.79
CA GLU A 64 -13.06 5.56 -13.68
C GLU A 64 -11.91 6.50 -13.32
N VAL A 65 -10.85 5.93 -12.74
CA VAL A 65 -9.68 6.68 -12.25
C VAL A 65 -8.81 7.08 -13.43
N ASP A 66 -8.40 8.34 -13.46
CA ASP A 66 -7.36 8.82 -14.38
C ASP A 66 -6.00 8.47 -13.76
N GLU A 67 -5.48 7.31 -14.16
CA GLU A 67 -4.21 6.77 -13.65
C GLU A 67 -3.03 7.67 -13.99
N ASP A 68 -2.99 8.26 -15.18
CA ASP A 68 -1.89 9.15 -15.58
C ASP A 68 -1.78 10.35 -14.64
N GLN A 69 -2.90 11.03 -14.33
CA GLN A 69 -2.90 12.15 -13.39
C GLN A 69 -2.54 11.73 -11.95
N LEU A 70 -3.01 10.55 -11.53
CA LEU A 70 -2.67 9.99 -10.23
C LEU A 70 -1.17 9.70 -10.12
N LEU A 71 -0.58 9.11 -11.17
CA LEU A 71 0.83 8.77 -11.20
C LEU A 71 1.71 10.03 -11.26
N ASP A 72 1.36 11.00 -12.10
CA ASP A 72 2.06 12.28 -12.18
C ASP A 72 2.06 13.03 -10.85
N TYR A 73 0.97 12.96 -10.10
CA TYR A 73 0.86 13.58 -8.78
C TYR A 73 1.72 12.88 -7.72
N LEU A 74 1.79 11.55 -7.75
CA LEU A 74 2.50 10.76 -6.74
C LEU A 74 4.00 10.61 -7.03
N GLU A 75 4.42 10.62 -8.30
CA GLU A 75 5.82 10.42 -8.74
C GLU A 75 6.84 11.20 -7.90
N PRO A 76 6.68 12.52 -7.66
CA PRO A 76 7.67 13.29 -6.90
C PRO A 76 7.78 12.84 -5.43
N LEU A 77 6.71 12.28 -4.87
CA LEU A 77 6.63 11.87 -3.47
C LEU A 77 7.28 10.50 -3.22
N THR A 78 7.47 9.70 -4.28
CA THR A 78 8.02 8.33 -4.19
C THR A 78 9.48 8.29 -3.77
N GLY A 79 10.20 9.41 -3.93
CA GLY A 79 11.64 9.50 -3.72
C GLY A 79 12.49 8.80 -4.77
N GLY A 80 11.92 8.48 -5.94
CA GLY A 80 12.64 7.89 -7.06
C GLY A 80 12.86 6.40 -6.90
N THR A 81 14.12 5.95 -6.79
CA THR A 81 14.48 4.53 -6.67
C THR A 81 14.93 4.20 -5.26
N ALA A 82 14.63 3.00 -4.79
CA ALA A 82 15.27 2.48 -3.58
C ALA A 82 16.76 2.24 -3.83
N PRO A 83 17.63 2.52 -2.85
CA PRO A 83 19.00 2.02 -2.90
C PRO A 83 18.99 0.50 -2.72
N ASP A 84 19.98 -0.16 -3.31
CA ASP A 84 20.26 -1.56 -2.96
C ASP A 84 20.86 -1.66 -1.54
N SER A 85 21.23 -2.86 -1.09
CA SER A 85 21.88 -3.03 0.21
C SER A 85 23.17 -2.21 0.31
N LEU A 86 23.57 -1.83 1.53
CA LEU A 86 24.80 -1.07 1.77
C LEU A 86 26.06 -1.77 1.21
N GLU A 87 26.04 -3.10 1.14
CA GLU A 87 27.12 -3.89 0.54
C GLU A 87 27.18 -3.77 -1.00
N SER A 88 26.03 -3.60 -1.65
CA SER A 88 25.90 -3.59 -3.11
C SER A 88 25.93 -2.18 -3.69
N ASP A 89 25.35 -1.20 -2.98
CA ASP A 89 25.24 0.20 -3.40
C ASP A 89 25.56 1.17 -2.25
N PRO A 90 26.85 1.32 -1.86
CA PRO A 90 27.24 2.26 -0.82
C PRO A 90 26.91 3.72 -1.16
N GLU A 91 27.04 4.11 -2.42
CA GLU A 91 26.83 5.50 -2.88
C GLU A 91 25.34 5.87 -2.86
N GLY A 92 24.44 4.99 -3.28
CA GLY A 92 23.01 5.21 -3.17
C GLY A 92 22.52 5.26 -1.72
N CYS A 93 23.09 4.42 -0.85
CA CYS A 93 22.81 4.49 0.59
C CYS A 93 23.29 5.81 1.21
N GLU A 94 24.45 6.33 0.81
CA GLU A 94 24.92 7.66 1.24
C GLU A 94 23.98 8.78 0.76
N GLN A 95 23.58 8.75 -0.51
CA GLN A 95 22.60 9.71 -1.05
C GLN A 95 21.26 9.66 -0.31
N ALA A 96 20.78 8.47 0.04
CA ALA A 96 19.55 8.30 0.80
C ALA A 96 19.66 8.88 2.22
N ARG A 97 20.82 8.75 2.89
CA ARG A 97 21.05 9.34 4.23
C ARG A 97 21.00 10.86 4.23
N ASP A 98 21.42 11.48 3.14
CA ASP A 98 21.41 12.94 2.99
C ASP A 98 19.99 13.50 2.79
N VAL A 99 19.00 12.66 2.50
CA VAL A 99 17.60 13.07 2.40
C VAL A 99 17.01 13.23 3.81
N SER A 100 16.66 14.47 4.16
CA SER A 100 16.00 14.79 5.43
C SER A 100 14.70 14.00 5.61
N GLU A 101 14.39 13.63 6.85
CA GLU A 101 13.12 12.97 7.19
C GLU A 101 11.90 13.89 6.97
N ASP A 102 12.10 15.21 6.89
CA ASP A 102 11.06 16.17 6.55
C ASP A 102 10.90 16.38 5.02
N ASP A 103 11.82 15.85 4.20
CA ASP A 103 11.79 16.01 2.76
C ASP A 103 10.62 15.21 2.15
N GLU A 104 9.79 15.86 1.34
CA GLU A 104 8.64 15.23 0.69
C GLU A 104 9.06 14.13 -0.30
N THR A 105 10.32 14.13 -0.73
CA THR A 105 10.88 13.15 -1.67
C THR A 105 11.66 12.04 -0.98
N ARG A 106 11.52 11.85 0.33
CA ARG A 106 12.17 10.76 1.08
C ARG A 106 11.60 9.36 0.81
N GLY A 107 10.50 9.26 0.07
CA GLY A 107 9.69 8.05 -0.03
C GLY A 107 8.75 7.88 1.17
N GLY A 108 8.60 6.65 1.66
CA GLY A 108 7.74 6.33 2.80
C GLY A 108 6.24 6.34 2.48
N LEU A 109 5.86 6.08 1.23
CA LEU A 109 4.44 6.02 0.86
C LEU A 109 3.83 4.68 1.27
N VAL A 110 2.66 4.71 1.91
CA VAL A 110 1.81 3.54 2.12
C VAL A 110 0.58 3.70 1.23
N LEU A 111 0.64 3.10 0.04
CA LEU A 111 -0.38 3.21 -1.01
C LEU A 111 -1.50 2.20 -0.74
N ASP A 112 -2.69 2.71 -0.41
CA ASP A 112 -3.89 1.90 -0.13
C ASP A 112 -4.87 1.99 -1.30
N TRP A 113 -4.95 0.89 -2.05
CA TRP A 113 -5.92 0.74 -3.14
C TRP A 113 -6.32 -0.73 -3.34
N HIS A 114 -7.40 -0.99 -4.08
CA HIS A 114 -7.88 -2.36 -4.31
C HIS A 114 -7.21 -3.04 -5.51
N THR A 115 -6.45 -2.26 -6.29
CA THR A 115 -5.71 -2.63 -7.49
C THR A 115 -4.26 -2.18 -7.27
N CYS A 116 -3.31 -2.89 -7.87
CA CYS A 116 -1.89 -2.67 -7.68
C CYS A 116 -1.07 -2.65 -8.98
N ASP A 117 -1.64 -3.02 -10.12
CA ASP A 117 -0.97 -2.99 -11.43
C ASP A 117 -0.66 -1.57 -11.96
N ALA A 118 -1.37 -0.56 -11.49
CA ALA A 118 -1.13 0.83 -11.90
C ALA A 118 0.22 1.40 -11.45
N TRP A 119 0.85 0.85 -10.40
CA TRP A 119 2.08 1.42 -9.85
C TRP A 119 3.31 0.94 -10.63
N PRO A 120 4.21 1.84 -11.08
CA PRO A 120 5.50 1.43 -11.64
C PRO A 120 6.29 0.58 -10.65
N GLU A 121 6.82 -0.57 -11.07
CA GLU A 121 7.56 -1.50 -10.20
C GLU A 121 8.66 -0.81 -9.37
N ARG A 122 9.38 0.14 -9.97
CA ARG A 122 10.46 0.90 -9.30
C ARG A 122 9.99 1.70 -8.08
N TRP A 123 8.70 2.02 -7.98
CA TRP A 123 8.15 2.73 -6.83
C TRP A 123 8.08 1.83 -5.62
N VAL A 124 7.90 0.53 -5.79
CA VAL A 124 7.38 -0.36 -4.76
C VAL A 124 8.47 -1.25 -4.19
N ASP A 125 8.61 -1.23 -2.87
CA ASP A 125 9.57 -2.08 -2.15
C ASP A 125 8.90 -3.31 -1.52
N LEU A 126 7.59 -3.24 -1.28
CA LEU A 126 6.77 -4.29 -0.69
C LEU A 126 5.31 -4.18 -1.14
N VAL A 127 4.72 -5.31 -1.50
CA VAL A 127 3.29 -5.45 -1.81
C VAL A 127 2.64 -6.34 -0.76
N ILE A 128 1.73 -5.78 0.01
CA ILE A 128 0.91 -6.50 0.98
C ILE A 128 -0.44 -6.83 0.35
N VAL A 129 -0.75 -8.11 0.18
CA VAL A 129 -2.06 -8.58 -0.29
C VAL A 129 -2.88 -9.07 0.89
N LEU A 130 -3.91 -8.34 1.27
CA LEU A 130 -4.83 -8.77 2.31
C LEU A 130 -5.88 -9.73 1.79
N ARG A 131 -6.05 -10.84 2.52
CA ARG A 131 -7.06 -11.88 2.31
C ARG A 131 -7.98 -11.97 3.51
N CYS A 132 -9.19 -12.42 3.29
CA CYS A 132 -10.22 -12.54 4.31
C CYS A 132 -11.17 -13.68 3.95
N ASP A 133 -11.59 -14.48 4.93
CA ASP A 133 -12.70 -15.40 4.75
C ASP A 133 -13.92 -14.69 4.12
N HIS A 134 -14.51 -15.35 3.13
CA HIS A 134 -15.58 -14.79 2.31
C HIS A 134 -16.85 -14.51 3.14
N GLN A 135 -17.17 -15.35 4.14
CA GLN A 135 -18.35 -15.12 4.99
C GLN A 135 -18.15 -13.92 5.91
N LEU A 136 -16.92 -13.73 6.40
CA LEU A 136 -16.57 -12.55 7.17
C LEU A 136 -16.57 -11.29 6.30
N LEU A 137 -16.00 -11.37 5.09
CA LEU A 137 -15.97 -10.28 4.13
C LEU A 137 -17.40 -9.81 3.79
N TRP A 138 -18.30 -10.75 3.51
CA TRP A 138 -19.71 -10.48 3.29
C TRP A 138 -20.31 -9.64 4.42
N LYS A 139 -20.17 -10.09 5.68
CA LYS A 139 -20.67 -9.36 6.86
C LYS A 139 -20.04 -7.98 7.02
N ARG A 140 -18.79 -7.78 6.59
CA ARG A 140 -18.11 -6.47 6.63
C ARG A 140 -18.69 -5.53 5.58
N LEU A 141 -18.96 -6.02 4.37
CA LEU A 141 -19.54 -5.24 3.29
C LEU A 141 -21.01 -4.89 3.54
N GLU A 142 -21.81 -5.82 4.11
CA GLU A 142 -23.18 -5.54 4.57
C GLU A 142 -23.21 -4.39 5.60
N ARG A 143 -22.29 -4.42 6.58
CA ARG A 143 -22.15 -3.35 7.57
C ARG A 143 -21.76 -1.99 6.97
N ARG A 144 -21.15 -1.99 5.78
CA ARG A 144 -20.85 -0.79 5.00
C ARG A 144 -22.01 -0.33 4.12
N ASN A 145 -23.16 -0.99 4.20
CA ASN A 145 -24.38 -0.67 3.46
C ASN A 145 -24.20 -0.74 1.93
N TYR A 146 -23.41 -1.71 1.46
CA TYR A 146 -23.27 -2.00 0.03
C TYR A 146 -24.53 -2.73 -0.48
N SER A 147 -24.84 -2.59 -1.77
CA SER A 147 -25.92 -3.36 -2.39
C SER A 147 -25.56 -4.84 -2.47
N GLU A 148 -26.55 -5.74 -2.42
CA GLU A 148 -26.31 -7.19 -2.52
C GLU A 148 -25.52 -7.57 -3.78
N LYS A 149 -25.79 -6.92 -4.92
CA LYS A 149 -25.03 -7.09 -6.18
C LYS A 149 -23.54 -6.80 -5.96
N LYS A 150 -23.21 -5.64 -5.39
CA LYS A 150 -21.82 -5.21 -5.12
C LYS A 150 -21.14 -6.11 -4.08
N ILE A 151 -21.88 -6.58 -3.08
CA ILE A 151 -21.36 -7.53 -2.08
C ILE A 151 -21.00 -8.86 -2.77
N ALA A 152 -21.91 -9.41 -3.58
CA ALA A 152 -21.69 -10.66 -4.29
C ALA A 152 -20.47 -10.60 -5.21
N GLU A 153 -20.32 -9.52 -5.97
CA GLU A 153 -19.19 -9.28 -6.88
C GLU A 153 -17.85 -9.24 -6.13
N ASN A 154 -17.75 -8.42 -5.07
CA ASN A 154 -16.52 -8.36 -4.27
C ASN A 154 -16.22 -9.70 -3.59
N ASN A 155 -17.24 -10.37 -3.09
CA ASN A 155 -17.08 -11.66 -2.44
C ASN A 155 -16.60 -12.75 -3.43
N GLU A 156 -17.12 -12.74 -4.66
CA GLU A 156 -16.64 -13.61 -5.73
C GLU A 156 -15.19 -13.30 -6.12
N ALA A 157 -14.83 -12.01 -6.23
CA ALA A 157 -13.45 -11.59 -6.50
C ALA A 157 -12.47 -12.09 -5.42
N GLU A 158 -12.86 -12.06 -4.14
CA GLU A 158 -12.05 -12.61 -3.04
C GLU A 158 -11.90 -14.14 -3.12
N ILE A 159 -12.99 -14.85 -3.46
CA ILE A 159 -12.98 -16.31 -3.62
C ILE A 159 -12.06 -16.72 -4.78
N MET A 160 -12.18 -16.02 -5.91
CA MET A 160 -11.37 -16.27 -7.10
C MET A 160 -9.92 -15.78 -6.94
N GLY A 161 -9.64 -14.97 -5.92
CA GLY A 161 -8.31 -14.45 -5.64
C GLY A 161 -7.82 -13.44 -6.67
N VAL A 162 -8.72 -12.68 -7.30
CA VAL A 162 -8.43 -11.76 -8.42
C VAL A 162 -7.27 -10.83 -8.07
N VAL A 163 -7.37 -10.10 -6.97
CA VAL A 163 -6.35 -9.13 -6.54
C VAL A 163 -5.03 -9.79 -6.16
N ALA A 164 -5.09 -11.04 -5.67
CA ALA A 164 -3.88 -11.78 -5.34
C ALA A 164 -3.15 -12.28 -6.59
N GLU A 165 -3.87 -12.59 -7.67
CA GLU A 165 -3.28 -12.96 -8.95
C GLU A 165 -2.71 -11.74 -9.66
N GLU A 166 -3.44 -10.63 -9.69
CA GLU A 166 -2.97 -9.35 -10.24
C GLU A 166 -1.62 -8.91 -9.63
N ALA A 167 -1.49 -9.05 -8.30
CA ALA A 167 -0.22 -8.76 -7.62
C ALA A 167 0.92 -9.68 -8.10
N ARG A 168 0.65 -10.97 -8.36
CA ARG A 168 1.67 -11.92 -8.85
C ARG A 168 2.06 -11.68 -10.30
N GLU A 169 1.13 -11.17 -11.11
CA GLU A 169 1.40 -10.81 -12.50
C GLU A 169 2.20 -9.50 -12.59
N SER A 170 2.02 -8.59 -11.63
CA SER A 170 2.60 -7.24 -11.64
C SER A 170 3.93 -7.10 -10.88
N TYR A 171 4.22 -7.98 -9.93
CA TYR A 171 5.39 -7.86 -9.05
C TYR A 171 6.16 -9.16 -8.89
N ALA A 172 7.44 -9.03 -8.56
CA ALA A 172 8.29 -10.16 -8.25
C ALA A 172 7.80 -10.89 -6.97
N PRO A 173 7.77 -12.24 -6.95
CA PRO A 173 7.24 -13.01 -5.81
C PRO A 173 7.85 -12.67 -4.45
N GLU A 174 9.12 -12.27 -4.41
CA GLU A 174 9.83 -11.86 -3.20
C GLU A 174 9.36 -10.53 -2.61
N ALA A 175 8.76 -9.65 -3.42
CA ALA A 175 8.19 -8.39 -2.97
C ALA A 175 6.76 -8.56 -2.45
N ILE A 176 6.12 -9.71 -2.68
CA ILE A 176 4.70 -9.94 -2.35
C ILE A 176 4.59 -10.70 -1.03
N VAL A 177 3.82 -10.15 -0.11
CA VAL A 177 3.45 -10.80 1.15
C VAL A 177 1.92 -10.84 1.27
N THR A 178 1.38 -12.06 1.33
CA THR A 178 -0.04 -12.26 1.60
C THR A 178 -0.30 -12.38 3.09
N LEU A 179 -1.25 -11.62 3.62
CA LEU A 179 -1.64 -11.62 5.03
C LEU A 179 -3.14 -11.89 5.19
N GLN A 180 -3.50 -12.68 6.20
CA GLN A 180 -4.90 -12.85 6.61
C GLN A 180 -5.33 -11.68 7.49
N SER A 181 -6.56 -11.23 7.32
CA SER A 181 -7.11 -10.09 8.05
C SER A 181 -8.53 -10.36 8.53
N GLU A 182 -8.68 -11.27 9.49
CA GLU A 182 -9.98 -11.73 9.99
C GLU A 182 -10.27 -11.23 11.40
N SER A 183 -9.24 -11.12 12.23
CA SER A 183 -9.32 -10.69 13.64
C SER A 183 -8.48 -9.45 13.98
N ALA A 184 -8.71 -8.90 15.17
CA ALA A 184 -7.90 -7.79 15.69
C ALA A 184 -6.46 -8.26 16.02
N ASP A 185 -6.31 -9.43 16.63
CA ASP A 185 -5.00 -10.02 16.95
C ASP A 185 -4.14 -10.22 15.69
N GLU A 186 -4.75 -10.69 14.59
CA GLU A 186 -4.06 -10.78 13.30
C GLU A 186 -3.69 -9.40 12.75
N MET A 187 -4.56 -8.39 12.92
CA MET A 187 -4.24 -7.03 12.49
C MET A 187 -3.02 -6.49 13.25
N GLU A 188 -2.98 -6.64 14.57
CA GLU A 188 -1.85 -6.24 15.41
C GLU A 188 -0.56 -6.96 14.98
N SER A 189 -0.61 -8.29 14.81
CA SER A 189 0.54 -9.07 14.36
C SER A 189 1.00 -8.68 12.94
N ASN A 190 0.07 -8.36 12.05
CA ASN A 190 0.39 -7.89 10.69
C ASN A 190 1.11 -6.54 10.72
N VAL A 191 0.64 -5.60 11.56
CA VAL A 191 1.28 -4.29 11.75
C VAL A 191 2.71 -4.49 12.27
N GLU A 192 2.90 -5.26 13.34
CA GLU A 192 4.21 -5.55 13.92
C GLU A 192 5.18 -6.15 12.89
N ARG A 193 4.70 -7.12 12.09
CA ARG A 193 5.49 -7.77 11.06
C ARG A 193 5.95 -6.79 9.98
N ILE A 194 5.09 -5.86 9.57
CA ILE A 194 5.42 -4.87 8.54
C ILE A 194 6.40 -3.83 9.10
N ILE A 195 6.23 -3.40 10.35
CA ILE A 195 7.16 -2.49 11.03
C ILE A 195 8.55 -3.12 11.14
N GLN A 196 8.64 -4.38 11.58
CA GLN A 196 9.90 -5.12 11.60
C GLN A 196 10.55 -5.20 10.23
N TRP A 197 9.74 -5.40 9.17
CA TRP A 197 10.25 -5.40 7.80
C TRP A 197 10.80 -4.02 7.39
N ILE A 198 10.14 -2.92 7.77
CA ILE A 198 10.63 -1.55 7.49
C ILE A 198 11.97 -1.31 8.18
N HIS A 199 12.11 -1.68 9.45
CA HIS A 199 13.38 -1.58 10.18
C HIS A 199 14.48 -2.42 9.52
N ALA A 200 14.19 -3.68 9.17
CA ALA A 200 15.14 -4.53 8.47
C ALA A 200 15.56 -3.95 7.12
N TRP A 201 14.61 -3.40 6.35
CA TRP A 201 14.87 -2.75 5.06
C TRP A 201 15.82 -1.55 5.23
N ARG A 202 15.60 -0.72 6.27
CA ARG A 202 16.45 0.44 6.58
C ARG A 202 17.84 0.03 7.07
N GLN A 203 17.92 -0.93 7.99
CA GLN A 203 19.19 -1.42 8.55
C GLN A 203 20.09 -2.04 7.47
N GLN A 204 19.52 -2.81 6.52
CA GLN A 204 20.27 -3.37 5.39
C GLN A 204 20.87 -2.30 4.46
N ARG A 205 20.32 -1.09 4.48
CA ARG A 205 20.78 0.10 3.75
C ARG A 205 21.58 1.06 4.64
N GLY A 206 21.78 0.70 5.91
CA GLY A 206 22.42 1.52 6.94
C GLY A 206 21.74 2.88 7.14
N LEU A 207 20.41 2.93 7.02
CA LEU A 207 19.57 4.11 7.26
C LEU A 207 19.01 4.16 8.70
N GLU A 208 19.45 3.21 9.53
CA GLU A 208 19.16 3.01 10.95
C GLU A 208 20.40 2.41 11.64
#